data_AF-A0A4Q2UU37-F1
#
_entry.id   AF-A0A4Q2UU37-F1
#
_cell.length_a   1.000
_cell.length_b   1.000
_cell.length_c   1.000
_cell.angle_alpha   90.00
_cell.angle_beta   90.00
_cell.angle_gamma   90.00
#
_symmetry.space_group_name_H-M   'P 1'
#
loop_
_entity.id
_entity.type
_entity.pdbx_description
1 polymer ?
#
loop_
_entity_poly.entity_id
_entity_poly.type
_entity_poly.pdbx_seq_one_letter_code
_entity_poly.pdbx_strand_id
1 'polypeptide(L)'
;MMHYILFLASQLPSREQGHSRRQPVEDDELSHASSDESDEETDFEEDASIGIDDSSQYQSEFLLPSRPWLELSEALFQLSMMFWTHQDPAGDMSSSAIIYYTAVMGIQRRSMSYYPAHNSTGGLAALMWVGRALLLEYALPLYSYTTLAYHWPSRDQYHSQPERLEAIRQRYLVRGCYTPFGELIELKAFAKSIVRQEGMPGNLSWAPDGRSFVVGNDKEVKLSDFCKTYHKAIALVEEQVEEMMLGLEPNFNVDVVRDDLNCRKAGWSFLQKPENKLSDAREMLINKLLTSQFRGKPFATASHWCPDTCLAYLNLGLDLNKSAFAALQISGGLPGRGSE
;
A
#
# COMPACT_ATOMS: atom_id res chain seq x y z
N MET A 1 4.11 29.00 -3.68
CA MET A 1 3.65 27.65 -3.28
C MET A 1 2.40 27.69 -2.38
N MET A 2 2.34 28.58 -1.38
CA MET A 2 1.18 28.66 -0.47
C MET A 2 -0.14 29.05 -1.15
N HIS A 3 -0.12 29.93 -2.16
CA HIS A 3 -1.33 30.23 -2.92
C HIS A 3 -1.84 29.05 -3.76
N TYR A 4 -0.95 28.14 -4.19
CA TYR A 4 -1.34 26.87 -4.85
C TYR A 4 -1.96 25.89 -3.86
N ILE A 5 -1.45 25.84 -2.62
CA ILE A 5 -2.01 25.03 -1.53
C ILE A 5 -3.39 25.57 -1.09
N LEU A 6 -3.56 26.90 -0.99
CA LEU A 6 -4.85 27.54 -0.70
C LEU A 6 -5.86 27.37 -1.84
N PHE A 7 -5.39 27.42 -3.10
CA PHE A 7 -6.21 27.10 -4.26
C PHE A 7 -6.72 25.65 -4.20
N LEU A 8 -5.85 24.68 -3.91
CA LEU A 8 -6.25 23.27 -3.71
C LEU A 8 -7.20 23.11 -2.51
N ALA A 9 -6.99 23.84 -1.41
CA ALA A 9 -7.89 23.81 -0.26
C ALA A 9 -9.27 24.41 -0.56
N SER A 10 -9.37 25.39 -1.46
CA SER A 10 -10.64 25.99 -1.89
C SER A 10 -11.46 25.09 -2.84
N GLN A 11 -10.84 24.04 -3.39
CA GLN A 11 -11.51 23.05 -4.26
C GLN A 11 -12.07 21.86 -3.47
N LEU A 12 -11.85 21.79 -2.15
CA LEU A 12 -12.45 20.79 -1.28
C LEU A 12 -13.91 21.19 -0.96
N PRO A 13 -14.91 20.30 -1.11
CA PRO A 13 -16.30 20.67 -0.88
C PRO A 13 -16.57 21.02 0.58
N SER A 14 -16.99 22.26 0.84
CA SER A 14 -17.51 22.72 2.13
C SER A 14 -18.74 21.90 2.53
N ARG A 15 -18.62 21.09 3.60
CA ARG A 15 -19.72 20.28 4.12
C ARG A 15 -20.28 20.88 5.41
N GLU A 16 -21.23 21.79 5.26
CA GLU A 16 -22.21 22.21 6.28
C GLU A 16 -23.58 22.27 5.58
N GLN A 17 -24.73 21.76 6.03
CA GLN A 17 -25.18 21.06 7.23
C GLN A 17 -26.45 20.25 6.85
N GLY A 18 -26.74 19.14 7.56
CA GLY A 18 -28.02 18.44 7.48
C GLY A 18 -28.09 17.25 8.44
N HIS A 19 -28.71 17.45 9.60
CA HIS A 19 -28.90 16.47 10.67
C HIS A 19 -29.77 15.27 10.24
N SER A 20 -29.26 14.03 10.34
CA SER A 20 -30.02 12.86 10.81
C SER A 20 -29.09 11.73 11.25
N ARG A 21 -29.64 10.81 12.03
CA ARG A 21 -29.02 10.02 13.12
C ARG A 21 -28.46 8.65 12.67
N ARG A 22 -27.23 8.34 13.14
CA ARG A 22 -26.56 7.03 13.40
C ARG A 22 -26.24 6.07 12.24
N GLN A 23 -24.94 5.86 11.99
CA GLN A 23 -24.18 4.59 12.13
C GLN A 23 -22.67 4.91 12.01
N PRO A 24 -21.76 4.17 12.70
CA PRO A 24 -20.33 4.47 12.66
C PRO A 24 -19.77 4.00 11.31
N VAL A 25 -19.25 4.95 10.53
CA VAL A 25 -18.53 4.68 9.29
C VAL A 25 -17.10 4.31 9.67
N GLU A 26 -16.62 3.19 9.14
CA GLU A 26 -15.25 2.72 9.24
C GLU A 26 -14.33 3.75 8.59
N ASP A 27 -13.33 4.24 9.34
CA ASP A 27 -12.32 5.16 8.83
C ASP A 27 -11.29 4.34 8.03
N ASP A 28 -11.48 4.30 6.70
CA ASP A 28 -10.45 3.91 5.73
C ASP A 28 -9.42 5.05 5.62
N GLU A 29 -8.39 5.03 6.47
CA GLU A 29 -7.13 5.77 6.22
C GLU A 29 -6.06 4.81 5.70
N LEU A 30 -6.13 4.52 4.40
CA LEU A 30 -5.03 3.96 3.63
C LEU A 30 -4.05 5.08 3.27
N SER A 31 -2.86 5.09 3.87
CA SER A 31 -1.68 5.66 3.25
C SER A 31 -0.57 4.61 3.22
N HIS A 32 -0.28 4.16 2.00
CA HIS A 32 0.82 3.29 1.69
C HIS A 32 2.13 4.07 1.77
N ALA A 33 3.04 3.62 2.63
CA ALA A 33 4.46 3.94 2.53
C ALA A 33 5.24 2.65 2.79
N SER A 34 5.48 1.88 1.72
CA SER A 34 6.54 0.87 1.73
C SER A 34 7.87 1.63 1.70
N SER A 35 8.55 1.70 2.85
CA SER A 35 9.90 2.23 2.91
C SER A 35 10.86 1.06 2.66
N ASP A 36 11.19 0.85 1.38
CA ASP A 36 12.38 0.09 0.99
C ASP A 36 13.31 1.10 0.30
N GLU A 37 14.27 1.62 1.06
CA GLU A 37 15.31 2.52 0.58
C GLU A 37 16.62 1.75 0.72
N SER A 38 16.94 0.97 -0.30
CA SER A 38 18.29 0.44 -0.52
C SER A 38 19.07 1.48 -1.34
N ASP A 39 20.05 2.10 -0.70
CA ASP A 39 21.02 2.98 -1.35
C ASP A 39 21.91 2.16 -2.31
N GLU A 40 21.65 2.24 -3.62
CA GLU A 40 22.64 1.87 -4.65
C GLU A 40 22.71 2.99 -5.70
N GLU A 41 23.87 3.65 -5.76
CA GLU A 41 24.21 4.63 -6.79
C GLU A 41 24.34 3.93 -8.14
N THR A 42 23.71 4.47 -9.18
CA THR A 42 23.93 4.03 -10.56
C THR A 42 24.11 5.23 -11.47
N ASP A 43 25.30 5.31 -12.07
CA ASP A 43 25.72 6.28 -13.08
C ASP A 43 24.78 6.25 -14.30
N PHE A 44 24.29 7.42 -14.70
CA PHE A 44 23.55 7.59 -15.95
C PHE A 44 24.53 7.96 -17.07
N GLU A 45 24.73 7.05 -18.02
CA GLU A 45 25.26 7.40 -19.33
C GLU A 45 24.16 7.91 -20.28
N GLU A 46 24.60 8.84 -21.12
CA GLU A 46 23.85 9.70 -22.02
C GLU A 46 23.45 9.01 -23.33
N ASP A 47 22.35 9.51 -23.91
CA ASP A 47 22.04 9.62 -25.34
C ASP A 47 20.82 8.84 -25.86
N ALA A 48 19.78 9.62 -26.17
CA ALA A 48 18.93 9.43 -27.34
C ALA A 48 18.10 10.70 -27.58
N SER A 49 18.66 11.62 -28.37
CA SER A 49 17.94 12.76 -28.95
C SER A 49 16.80 12.30 -29.88
N ILE A 50 15.55 12.64 -29.59
CA ILE A 50 14.47 12.72 -30.61
C ILE A 50 13.49 13.85 -30.25
N GLY A 51 13.36 14.81 -31.15
CA GLY A 51 12.08 15.47 -31.45
C GLY A 51 11.78 16.78 -30.73
N ILE A 52 12.30 17.87 -31.29
CA ILE A 52 11.71 19.21 -31.12
C ILE A 52 10.33 19.18 -31.78
N ASP A 53 9.25 19.33 -31.00
CA ASP A 53 8.00 19.87 -31.52
C ASP A 53 7.31 20.78 -30.50
N ASP A 54 7.26 22.04 -30.93
CA ASP A 54 6.40 23.16 -30.69
C ASP A 54 5.56 23.34 -29.40
N SER A 55 5.75 24.55 -28.85
CA SER A 55 4.86 25.38 -28.04
C SER A 55 3.56 24.78 -27.49
N SER A 56 3.56 24.48 -26.20
CA SER A 56 2.41 24.81 -25.35
C SER A 56 2.90 25.45 -24.04
N GLN A 57 2.77 26.78 -24.01
CA GLN A 57 2.82 27.57 -22.78
C GLN A 57 1.76 27.03 -21.81
N TYR A 58 2.16 26.15 -20.89
CA TYR A 58 1.45 25.99 -19.62
C TYR A 58 1.85 27.12 -18.68
N GLN A 59 1.60 28.37 -19.11
CA GLN A 59 1.43 29.46 -18.18
C GLN A 59 0.04 29.29 -17.59
N SER A 60 -0.06 28.47 -16.54
CA SER A 60 -1.23 28.49 -15.67
C SER A 60 -1.36 29.92 -15.15
N GLU A 61 -2.29 30.66 -15.73
CA GLU A 61 -2.57 32.05 -15.41
C GLU A 61 -3.14 32.06 -13.98
N PHE A 62 -2.25 32.20 -13.01
CA PHE A 62 -2.57 32.23 -11.60
C PHE A 62 -3.33 33.53 -11.32
N LEU A 63 -4.67 33.47 -11.36
CA LEU A 63 -5.51 34.61 -11.04
C LEU A 63 -5.30 34.98 -9.57
N LEU A 64 -4.75 36.17 -9.33
CA LEU A 64 -4.57 36.71 -7.99
C LEU A 64 -5.95 36.72 -7.28
N PRO A 65 -6.05 36.17 -6.06
CA PRO A 65 -7.29 36.23 -5.28
C PRO A 65 -7.76 37.67 -5.14
N SER A 66 -9.07 37.90 -4.98
CA SER A 66 -9.58 39.25 -4.70
C SER A 66 -8.82 39.86 -3.51
N ARG A 67 -8.58 41.17 -3.52
CA ARG A 67 -7.73 41.86 -2.54
C ARG A 67 -7.87 41.39 -1.07
N PRO A 68 -9.08 41.17 -0.50
CA PRO A 68 -9.22 40.65 0.87
C PRO A 68 -8.64 39.24 1.09
N TRP A 69 -8.78 38.35 0.09
CA TRP A 69 -8.24 36.99 0.15
C TRP A 69 -6.72 36.98 0.04
N LEU A 70 -6.15 37.90 -0.76
CA LEU A 70 -4.71 38.08 -0.84
C LEU A 70 -4.15 38.54 0.52
N GLU A 71 -4.72 39.60 1.10
CA GLU A 71 -4.36 40.13 2.43
C GLU A 71 -4.43 39.04 3.51
N LEU A 72 -5.52 38.26 3.56
CA LEU A 72 -5.67 37.15 4.50
C LEU A 72 -4.60 36.07 4.29
N SER A 73 -4.35 35.67 3.04
CA SER A 73 -3.38 34.61 2.75
C SER A 73 -1.95 35.03 3.13
N GLU A 74 -1.53 36.25 2.81
CA GLU A 74 -0.21 36.75 3.18
C GLU A 74 -0.09 36.86 4.72
N ALA A 75 -1.14 37.34 5.41
CA ALA A 75 -1.16 37.40 6.87
C ALA A 75 -1.06 36.02 7.52
N LEU A 76 -1.76 35.02 6.99
CA LEU A 76 -1.66 33.62 7.45
C LEU A 76 -0.25 33.05 7.21
N PHE A 77 0.39 33.39 6.09
CA PHE A 77 1.78 33.00 5.85
C PHE A 77 2.71 33.63 6.87
N GLN A 78 2.55 34.94 7.10
CA GLN A 78 3.37 35.68 8.06
C GLN A 78 3.22 35.06 9.46
N LEU A 79 1.99 34.77 9.89
CA LEU A 79 1.72 34.10 11.16
C LEU A 79 2.37 32.71 11.21
N SER A 80 2.24 31.92 10.14
CA SER A 80 2.87 30.60 10.04
C SER A 80 4.39 30.70 10.18
N MET A 81 5.00 31.69 9.53
CA MET A 81 6.44 31.94 9.63
C MET A 81 6.85 32.42 11.01
N MET A 82 6.03 33.18 11.73
CA MET A 82 6.30 33.54 13.13
C MET A 82 6.40 32.29 14.01
N PHE A 83 5.57 31.27 13.77
CA PHE A 83 5.68 30.01 14.50
C PHE A 83 6.95 29.23 14.14
N TRP A 84 7.31 29.14 12.85
CA TRP A 84 8.50 28.40 12.40
C TRP A 84 9.83 29.09 12.73
N THR A 85 9.82 30.42 12.82
CA THR A 85 11.02 31.24 13.14
C THR A 85 11.10 31.64 14.61
N HIS A 86 10.20 31.13 15.45
CA HIS A 86 10.30 31.28 16.90
C HIS A 86 11.68 30.79 17.38
N GLN A 87 12.33 31.61 18.20
CA GLN A 87 13.61 31.31 18.80
C GLN A 87 13.55 31.64 20.29
N ASP A 88 14.00 30.71 21.11
CA ASP A 88 14.16 30.90 22.55
C ASP A 88 15.66 30.93 22.88
N PRO A 89 16.19 32.02 23.48
CA PRO A 89 17.62 32.12 23.80
C PRO A 89 18.12 31.10 24.83
N ALA A 90 17.24 30.57 25.68
CA ALA A 90 17.59 29.53 26.65
C ALA A 90 17.50 28.12 26.02
N GLY A 91 17.01 28.02 24.78
CA GLY A 91 16.77 26.75 24.10
C GLY A 91 15.53 26.01 24.59
N ASP A 92 14.68 26.64 25.39
CA ASP A 92 13.42 26.03 25.84
C ASP A 92 12.36 26.21 24.76
N MET A 93 11.95 25.10 24.14
CA MET A 93 10.93 25.09 23.10
C MET A 93 9.51 24.87 23.64
N SER A 94 9.30 24.91 24.96
CA SER A 94 7.99 24.70 25.59
C SER A 94 6.92 25.70 25.14
N SER A 95 7.30 26.94 24.82
CA SER A 95 6.41 27.97 24.28
C SER A 95 6.18 27.89 22.77
N SER A 96 6.88 27.00 22.06
CA SER A 96 6.75 26.87 20.62
C SER A 96 5.43 26.19 20.25
N ALA A 97 4.59 26.90 19.49
CA ALA A 97 3.32 26.37 19.00
C ALA A 97 3.51 25.11 18.14
N ILE A 98 4.58 25.04 17.34
CA ILE A 98 4.89 23.88 16.50
C ILE A 98 5.27 22.67 17.35
N ILE A 99 6.06 22.87 18.41
CA ILE A 99 6.48 21.77 19.29
C ILE A 99 5.31 21.30 20.15
N TYR A 100 4.48 22.21 20.65
CA TYR A 100 3.23 21.87 21.32
C TYR A 100 2.29 21.05 20.40
N TYR A 101 2.10 21.51 19.16
CA TYR A 101 1.32 20.78 18.16
C TYR A 101 1.89 19.39 17.88
N THR A 102 3.22 19.27 17.76
CA THR A 102 3.91 17.99 17.56
C THR A 102 3.67 17.03 18.74
N ALA A 103 3.69 17.53 19.98
CA ALA A 103 3.39 16.73 21.16
C ALA A 103 1.94 16.20 21.14
N VAL A 104 0.98 17.04 20.72
CA VAL A 104 -0.43 16.62 20.57
C VAL A 104 -0.60 15.59 19.46
N MET A 105 0.10 15.74 18.33
CA MET A 105 0.11 14.73 17.25
C MET A 105 0.62 13.36 17.72
N GLY A 106 1.46 13.33 18.76
CA GLY A 106 1.96 12.10 19.36
C GLY A 106 0.92 11.33 20.19
N ILE A 107 -0.29 11.86 20.38
CA ILE A 107 -1.35 11.26 21.22
C ILE A 107 -2.46 10.70 20.34
N GLN A 108 -2.81 9.43 20.57
CA GLN A 108 -3.93 8.77 19.91
C GLN A 108 -5.26 9.30 20.45
N ARG A 109 -6.13 9.78 19.56
CA ARG A 109 -7.40 10.42 19.94
C ARG A 109 -8.38 9.52 20.71
N ARG A 110 -8.43 8.22 20.39
CA ARG A 110 -9.42 7.29 20.95
C ARG A 110 -8.99 6.69 22.29
N SER A 111 -7.75 6.23 22.37
CA SER A 111 -7.18 5.57 23.55
C SER A 111 -6.54 6.55 24.54
N MET A 112 -6.26 7.80 24.11
CA MET A 112 -5.45 8.77 24.86
C MET A 112 -4.06 8.24 25.23
N SER A 113 -3.56 7.22 24.51
CA SER A 113 -2.20 6.69 24.66
C SER A 113 -1.26 7.34 23.64
N TYR A 114 0.05 7.27 23.89
CA TYR A 114 1.04 7.74 22.91
C TYR A 114 1.10 6.80 21.70
N TYR A 115 1.37 7.36 20.52
CA TYR A 115 1.78 6.56 19.37
C TYR A 115 3.12 5.88 19.67
N PRO A 116 3.29 4.60 19.31
CA PRO A 116 4.59 3.96 19.40
C PRO A 116 5.56 4.60 18.41
N ALA A 117 6.87 4.48 18.67
CA ALA A 117 7.90 5.17 17.89
C ALA A 117 7.77 4.88 16.38
N HIS A 118 7.49 3.63 15.99
CA HIS A 118 7.29 3.21 14.60
C HIS A 118 6.16 3.98 13.89
N ASN A 119 5.04 4.24 14.56
CA ASN A 119 3.89 4.95 13.96
C ASN A 119 4.00 6.47 14.08
N SER A 120 4.83 6.99 14.97
CA SER A 120 5.00 8.45 15.17
C SER A 120 5.88 9.12 14.11
N THR A 121 6.77 8.37 13.47
CA THR A 121 7.79 8.93 12.55
C THR A 121 7.22 9.49 11.25
N GLY A 122 6.14 8.89 10.71
CA GLY A 122 5.48 9.36 9.49
C GLY A 122 4.87 10.75 9.65
N GLY A 123 4.07 10.96 10.71
CA GLY A 123 3.46 12.26 11.01
C GLY A 123 4.50 13.35 11.27
N LEU A 124 5.56 13.02 12.03
CA LEU A 124 6.68 13.93 12.26
C LEU A 124 7.42 14.30 10.96
N ALA A 125 7.66 13.33 10.08
CA ALA A 125 8.29 13.57 8.78
C ALA A 125 7.44 14.48 7.88
N ALA A 126 6.13 14.29 7.86
CA ALA A 126 5.20 15.15 7.13
C ALA A 126 5.23 16.60 7.64
N LEU A 127 5.20 16.80 8.96
CA LEU A 127 5.30 18.14 9.56
C LEU A 127 6.64 18.82 9.22
N MET A 128 7.75 18.10 9.29
CA MET A 128 9.06 18.61 8.87
C MET A 128 9.08 18.98 7.38
N TRP A 129 8.42 18.21 6.52
CA TRP A 129 8.32 18.53 5.09
C TRP A 129 7.55 19.85 4.87
N VAL A 130 6.42 20.04 5.55
CA VAL A 130 5.65 21.30 5.51
C VAL A 130 6.51 22.47 6.00
N GLY A 131 7.24 22.31 7.10
CA GLY A 131 8.15 23.33 7.60
C GLY A 131 9.22 23.73 6.60
N ARG A 132 9.85 22.75 5.92
CA ARG A 132 10.83 23.02 4.85
C ARG A 132 10.21 23.79 3.69
N ALA A 133 9.02 23.40 3.25
CA ALA A 133 8.32 24.04 2.15
C ALA A 133 7.99 25.51 2.47
N LEU A 134 7.50 25.80 3.68
CA LEU A 134 7.23 27.16 4.14
C LEU A 134 8.50 28.00 4.29
N LEU A 135 9.55 27.44 4.89
CA LEU A 135 10.84 28.13 5.04
C LEU A 135 11.53 28.39 3.69
N LEU A 136 11.34 27.52 2.69
CA LEU A 136 11.83 27.76 1.33
C LEU A 136 11.11 28.94 0.67
N GLU A 137 9.78 28.99 0.75
CA GLU A 137 8.99 30.13 0.27
C GLU A 137 9.37 31.41 1.03
N TYR A 138 9.66 31.33 2.33
CA TYR A 138 10.14 32.48 3.11
C TYR A 138 11.55 32.94 2.72
N ALA A 139 12.44 31.99 2.41
CA ALA A 139 13.80 32.30 1.99
C ALA A 139 13.83 32.99 0.62
N LEU A 140 13.07 32.43 -0.33
CA LEU A 140 13.03 32.86 -1.73
C LEU A 140 11.59 32.93 -2.22
N PRO A 141 10.83 33.97 -1.81
CA PRO A 141 9.45 34.20 -2.26
C PRO A 141 9.35 34.22 -3.78
N LEU A 142 8.43 33.45 -4.36
CA LEU A 142 8.25 33.51 -5.83
C LEU A 142 7.71 34.88 -6.25
N TYR A 143 6.78 35.41 -5.46
CA TYR A 143 6.20 36.74 -5.63
C TYR A 143 6.47 37.58 -4.38
N SER A 144 6.42 38.89 -4.55
CA SER A 144 6.51 39.83 -3.43
C SER A 144 5.23 39.80 -2.59
N TYR A 145 5.37 39.74 -1.28
CA TYR A 145 4.26 39.84 -0.34
C TYR A 145 4.06 41.31 0.01
N THR A 146 3.12 41.96 -0.70
CA THR A 146 2.97 43.43 -0.70
C THR A 146 1.95 43.95 0.28
N THR A 147 1.08 43.08 0.78
CA THR A 147 0.01 43.44 1.71
C THR A 147 0.47 43.43 3.17
N LEU A 148 1.62 42.81 3.44
CA LEU A 148 2.25 42.79 4.76
C LEU A 148 2.73 44.18 5.18
N ALA A 149 2.66 44.46 6.49
CA ALA A 149 3.23 45.69 7.06
C ALA A 149 4.74 45.84 6.78
N TYR A 150 5.45 44.71 6.73
CA TYR A 150 6.84 44.62 6.27
C TYR A 150 6.87 43.82 4.97
N HIS A 151 7.04 44.52 3.86
CA HIS A 151 7.08 43.93 2.53
C HIS A 151 8.16 42.86 2.42
N TRP A 152 7.80 41.66 1.95
CA TRP A 152 8.78 40.63 1.61
C TRP A 152 9.05 40.64 0.11
N PRO A 153 10.30 40.85 -0.32
CA PRO A 153 10.63 40.99 -1.72
C PRO A 153 10.58 39.62 -2.44
N SER A 154 10.32 39.66 -3.75
CA SER A 154 10.42 38.46 -4.58
C SER A 154 11.88 37.99 -4.70
N ARG A 155 12.08 36.71 -5.03
CA ARG A 155 13.41 36.08 -5.11
C ARG A 155 14.37 36.79 -6.05
N ASP A 156 13.85 37.45 -7.08
CA ASP A 156 14.65 38.15 -8.10
C ASP A 156 15.24 39.47 -7.60
N GLN A 157 14.76 39.97 -6.46
CA GLN A 157 15.24 41.22 -5.84
C GLN A 157 16.40 40.99 -4.86
N TYR A 158 16.71 39.75 -4.48
CA TYR A 158 17.88 39.45 -3.66
C TYR A 158 19.15 39.42 -4.52
N HIS A 159 20.22 40.04 -4.03
CA HIS A 159 21.52 40.06 -4.72
C HIS A 159 22.09 38.67 -5.01
N SER A 160 21.90 37.73 -4.08
CA SER A 160 22.32 36.33 -4.21
C SER A 160 21.28 35.42 -3.57
N GLN A 161 20.53 34.69 -4.39
CA GLN A 161 19.53 33.72 -3.91
C GLN A 161 20.17 32.57 -3.11
N PRO A 162 21.33 32.00 -3.52
CA PRO A 162 22.00 30.96 -2.74
C PRO A 162 22.44 31.45 -1.35
N GLU A 163 23.02 32.65 -1.25
CA GLU A 163 23.44 33.21 0.05
C GLU A 163 22.23 33.47 0.96
N ARG A 164 21.12 33.97 0.39
CA ARG A 164 19.88 34.17 1.13
C ARG A 164 19.33 32.85 1.67
N LEU A 165 19.28 31.81 0.84
CA LEU A 165 18.81 30.49 1.24
C LEU A 165 19.69 29.90 2.33
N GLU A 166 21.02 29.99 2.18
CA GLU A 166 21.97 29.48 3.16
C GLU A 166 21.85 30.21 4.50
N ALA A 167 21.67 31.53 4.50
CA ALA A 167 21.47 32.30 5.72
C ALA A 167 20.20 31.86 6.48
N ILE A 168 19.10 31.61 5.77
CA ILE A 168 17.86 31.09 6.38
C ILE A 168 18.06 29.66 6.87
N ARG A 169 18.74 28.81 6.08
CA ARG A 169 19.01 27.42 6.44
C ARG A 169 19.82 27.32 7.72
N GLN A 170 20.94 28.02 7.81
CA GLN A 170 21.81 28.04 9.00
C GLN A 170 21.08 28.55 10.24
N ARG A 171 20.21 29.55 10.06
CA ARG A 171 19.49 30.16 11.17
C ARG A 171 18.33 29.31 11.70
N TYR A 172 17.62 28.60 10.83
CA TYR A 172 16.35 27.96 11.19
C TYR A 172 16.25 26.46 10.94
N LEU A 173 16.99 25.90 9.98
CA LEU A 173 16.82 24.51 9.52
C LEU A 173 17.91 23.55 10.00
N VAL A 174 18.92 24.04 10.72
CA VAL A 174 20.05 23.24 11.20
C VAL A 174 19.80 22.72 12.61
N ARG A 175 20.38 21.57 12.93
CA ARG A 175 20.36 21.01 14.29
C ARG A 175 20.95 22.00 15.31
N GLY A 176 20.30 22.16 16.46
CA GLY A 176 20.82 22.99 17.56
C GLY A 176 20.65 24.51 17.40
N CYS A 177 19.88 25.00 16.42
CA CYS A 177 19.65 26.45 16.25
C CYS A 177 18.58 27.06 17.18
N TYR A 178 18.14 26.34 18.23
CA TYR A 178 17.10 26.75 19.18
C TYR A 178 15.82 27.26 18.50
N THR A 179 15.36 26.52 17.49
CA THR A 179 14.13 26.79 16.73
C THR A 179 13.25 25.54 16.74
N PRO A 180 11.94 25.68 16.42
CA PRO A 180 11.08 24.52 16.29
C PRO A 180 11.65 23.47 15.32
N PHE A 181 12.19 23.87 14.17
CA PHE A 181 12.74 22.89 13.22
C PHE A 181 13.96 22.15 13.78
N GLY A 182 14.84 22.86 14.49
CA GLY A 182 15.99 22.26 15.18
C GLY A 182 15.55 21.18 16.19
N GLU A 183 14.51 21.47 16.96
CA GLU A 183 13.92 20.53 17.93
C GLU A 183 13.27 19.32 17.25
N LEU A 184 12.55 19.52 16.13
CA LEU A 184 11.99 18.42 15.34
C LEU A 184 13.07 17.46 14.81
N ILE A 185 14.27 17.98 14.48
CA ILE A 185 15.41 17.14 14.08
C ILE A 185 15.86 16.25 15.25
N GLU A 186 15.96 16.80 16.47
CA GLU A 186 16.31 16.03 17.66
C GLU A 186 15.27 14.96 17.98
N LEU A 187 13.99 15.33 17.96
CA LEU A 187 12.87 14.41 18.17
C LEU A 187 12.87 13.27 17.16
N LYS A 188 13.13 13.58 15.87
CA LYS A 188 13.22 12.54 14.83
C LYS A 188 14.42 11.63 15.05
N ALA A 189 15.57 12.18 15.42
CA ALA A 189 16.76 11.38 15.73
C ALA A 189 16.53 10.45 16.93
N PHE A 190 15.86 10.94 17.96
CA PHE A 190 15.47 10.17 19.15
C PHE A 190 14.45 9.07 18.81
N ALA A 191 13.39 9.38 18.06
CA ALA A 191 12.43 8.37 17.63
C ALA A 191 13.12 7.26 16.80
N LYS A 192 14.05 7.62 15.92
CA LYS A 192 14.82 6.66 15.11
C LYS A 192 15.72 5.78 15.97
N SER A 193 16.29 6.30 17.07
CA SER A 193 17.11 5.49 17.97
C SER A 193 16.27 4.45 18.73
N ILE A 194 15.05 4.81 19.15
CA ILE A 194 14.08 3.88 19.75
C ILE A 194 13.70 2.78 18.76
N VAL A 195 13.31 3.15 17.53
CA VAL A 195 12.93 2.16 16.50
C VAL A 195 14.08 1.18 16.22
N ARG A 196 15.33 1.66 16.20
CA ARG A 196 16.51 0.79 16.04
C ARG A 196 16.73 -0.16 17.21
N GLN A 197 16.40 0.24 18.43
CA GLN A 197 16.54 -0.58 19.63
C GLN A 197 15.40 -1.61 19.75
N GLU A 198 14.17 -1.22 19.43
CA GLU A 198 12.99 -2.10 19.49
C GLU A 198 12.98 -3.12 18.33
N GLY A 199 13.62 -2.79 17.20
CA GLY A 199 13.58 -3.60 15.99
C GLY A 199 12.25 -3.44 15.24
N MET A 200 12.10 -4.17 14.13
CA MET A 200 10.84 -4.17 13.40
C MET A 200 9.76 -4.85 14.25
N PRO A 201 8.59 -4.21 14.48
CA PRO A 201 7.48 -4.88 15.14
C PRO A 201 7.19 -6.18 14.41
N GLY A 202 7.01 -7.28 15.16
CA GLY A 202 6.59 -8.54 14.56
C GLY A 202 5.27 -8.31 13.80
N ASN A 203 5.26 -8.58 12.50
CA ASN A 203 4.04 -8.47 11.66
C ASN A 203 2.91 -9.40 12.12
N LEU A 204 3.14 -10.24 13.12
CA LEU A 204 2.20 -11.19 13.69
C LEU A 204 2.30 -11.16 15.22
N SER A 205 1.17 -10.90 15.88
CA SER A 205 1.04 -11.05 17.33
C SER A 205 -0.10 -11.99 17.67
N TRP A 206 0.12 -12.93 18.59
CA TRP A 206 -0.91 -13.87 19.04
C TRP A 206 -1.75 -13.26 20.16
N ALA A 207 -3.05 -13.49 20.10
CA ALA A 207 -3.92 -13.22 21.24
C ALA A 207 -3.51 -14.13 22.43
N PRO A 208 -3.68 -13.69 23.69
CA PRO A 208 -3.29 -14.47 24.86
C PRO A 208 -3.97 -15.84 24.96
N ASP A 209 -5.13 -16.01 24.34
CA ASP A 209 -5.88 -17.27 24.31
C ASP A 209 -5.40 -18.24 23.21
N GLY A 210 -4.50 -17.79 22.33
CA GLY A 210 -3.99 -18.55 21.19
C GLY A 210 -5.03 -18.84 20.10
N ARG A 211 -6.20 -18.19 20.12
CA ARG A 211 -7.30 -18.46 19.17
C ARG A 211 -7.40 -17.45 18.03
N SER A 212 -6.73 -16.32 18.16
CA SER A 212 -6.56 -15.36 17.08
C SER A 212 -5.13 -14.82 17.04
N PHE A 213 -4.76 -14.29 15.89
CA PHE A 213 -3.54 -13.52 15.73
C PHE A 213 -3.83 -12.26 14.92
N VAL A 214 -3.09 -11.20 15.19
CA VAL A 214 -3.19 -9.92 14.51
C VAL A 214 -2.05 -9.82 13.51
N VAL A 215 -2.37 -9.48 12.25
CA VAL A 215 -1.39 -9.27 11.19
C VAL A 215 -1.35 -7.80 10.78
N GLY A 216 -0.16 -7.19 10.76
CA GLY A 216 0.05 -5.83 10.27
C GLY A 216 -0.84 -4.79 10.96
N ASN A 217 -1.64 -4.05 10.18
CA ASN A 217 -2.55 -2.96 10.60
C ASN A 217 -3.75 -3.46 11.43
N ASP A 218 -3.49 -4.13 12.56
CA ASP A 218 -4.52 -4.56 13.50
C ASP A 218 -5.59 -5.51 12.90
N LYS A 219 -5.29 -6.19 11.79
CA LYS A 219 -6.22 -7.15 11.18
C LYS A 219 -6.20 -8.44 11.99
N GLU A 220 -7.24 -8.64 12.78
CA GLU A 220 -7.44 -9.86 13.56
C GLU A 220 -7.89 -11.02 12.65
N VAL A 221 -7.14 -12.13 12.70
CA VAL A 221 -7.49 -13.39 12.05
C VAL A 221 -7.78 -14.43 13.12
N LYS A 222 -9.01 -14.97 13.10
CA LYS A 222 -9.43 -16.04 14.01
C LYS A 222 -9.07 -17.40 13.44
N LEU A 223 -8.50 -18.26 14.29
CA LEU A 223 -8.15 -19.62 13.91
C LEU A 223 -9.38 -20.43 13.49
N SER A 224 -10.56 -20.15 14.06
CA SER A 224 -11.82 -20.77 13.64
C SER A 224 -12.17 -20.47 12.19
N ASP A 225 -11.93 -19.24 11.73
CA ASP A 225 -12.27 -18.82 10.37
C ASP A 225 -11.23 -19.34 9.38
N PHE A 226 -9.96 -19.42 9.81
CA PHE A 226 -8.93 -20.14 9.08
C PHE A 226 -9.29 -21.62 8.88
N CYS A 227 -9.68 -22.33 9.96
CA CYS A 227 -10.11 -23.73 9.87
C CYS A 227 -11.36 -23.92 9.01
N LYS A 228 -12.34 -23.01 9.06
CA LYS A 228 -13.51 -23.04 8.15
C LYS A 228 -13.07 -22.87 6.69
N THR A 229 -12.15 -21.95 6.42
CA THR A 229 -11.62 -21.71 5.08
C THR A 229 -10.90 -22.95 4.55
N TYR A 230 -10.09 -23.60 5.40
CA TYR A 230 -9.45 -24.88 5.10
C TYR A 230 -10.47 -25.97 4.72
N HIS A 231 -11.47 -26.22 5.57
CA HIS A 231 -12.49 -27.24 5.28
C HIS A 231 -13.26 -26.92 4.01
N LYS A 232 -13.57 -25.64 3.76
CA LYS A 232 -14.26 -25.20 2.55
C LYS A 232 -13.41 -25.41 1.29
N ALA A 233 -12.09 -25.18 1.37
CA ALA A 233 -11.19 -25.42 0.25
C ALA A 233 -11.13 -26.91 -0.12
N ILE A 234 -11.07 -27.80 0.88
CA ILE A 234 -11.10 -29.25 0.64
C ILE A 234 -12.45 -29.68 0.06
N ALA A 235 -13.56 -29.27 0.67
CA ALA A 235 -14.91 -29.62 0.20
C ALA A 235 -15.15 -29.18 -1.25
N LEU A 236 -14.62 -28.01 -1.64
CA LEU A 236 -14.74 -27.52 -3.01
C LEU A 236 -13.94 -28.37 -4.00
N VAL A 237 -12.74 -28.83 -3.62
CA VAL A 237 -11.95 -29.77 -4.44
C VAL A 237 -12.68 -31.11 -4.55
N GLU A 238 -13.22 -31.63 -3.45
CA GLU A 238 -13.99 -32.89 -3.44
C GLU A 238 -15.22 -32.80 -4.35
N GLU A 239 -16.01 -31.72 -4.25
CA GLU A 239 -17.18 -31.47 -5.10
C GLU A 239 -16.79 -31.39 -6.58
N GLN A 240 -15.70 -30.69 -6.91
CA GLN A 240 -15.21 -30.59 -8.29
C GLN A 240 -14.70 -31.93 -8.83
N VAL A 241 -14.00 -32.73 -8.02
CA VAL A 241 -13.58 -34.08 -8.39
C VAL A 241 -14.80 -34.96 -8.64
N GLU A 242 -15.78 -34.95 -7.74
CA GLU A 242 -17.02 -35.72 -7.89
C GLU A 242 -17.77 -35.34 -9.18
N GLU A 243 -17.90 -34.03 -9.45
CA GLU A 243 -18.52 -33.50 -10.67
C GLU A 243 -17.75 -33.97 -11.92
N MET A 244 -16.40 -33.92 -11.89
CA MET A 244 -15.56 -34.37 -13.01
C MET A 244 -15.61 -35.89 -13.21
N MET A 245 -15.77 -36.67 -12.15
CA MET A 245 -15.84 -38.13 -12.25
C MET A 245 -17.18 -38.61 -12.83
N LEU A 246 -18.21 -37.75 -12.93
CA LEU A 246 -19.51 -38.07 -13.52
C LEU A 246 -20.17 -39.32 -12.87
N GLY A 247 -19.92 -39.53 -11.57
CA GLY A 247 -20.34 -40.74 -10.85
C GLY A 247 -19.59 -42.01 -11.27
N LEU A 248 -18.38 -41.90 -11.82
CA LEU A 248 -17.45 -43.01 -11.97
C LEU A 248 -16.71 -43.21 -10.64
N GLU A 249 -16.81 -44.40 -10.08
CA GLU A 249 -16.03 -44.79 -8.91
C GLU A 249 -14.82 -45.62 -9.36
N PRO A 250 -13.58 -45.11 -9.21
CA PRO A 250 -12.40 -45.87 -9.60
C PRO A 250 -12.19 -47.04 -8.64
N ASN A 251 -12.22 -48.26 -9.16
CA ASN A 251 -12.00 -49.50 -8.37
C ASN A 251 -10.52 -49.91 -8.32
N PHE A 252 -9.60 -48.94 -8.26
CA PHE A 252 -8.18 -49.21 -8.14
C PHE A 252 -7.58 -48.37 -7.02
N ASN A 253 -6.58 -48.93 -6.35
CA ASN A 253 -5.86 -48.22 -5.31
C ASN A 253 -4.96 -47.14 -5.95
N VAL A 254 -5.20 -45.86 -5.61
CA VAL A 254 -4.42 -44.73 -6.13
C VAL A 254 -3.00 -44.74 -5.56
N ASP A 255 -2.78 -45.29 -4.37
CA ASP A 255 -1.46 -45.31 -3.70
C ASP A 255 -0.41 -46.15 -4.42
N VAL A 256 -0.85 -47.09 -5.26
CA VAL A 256 0.05 -47.97 -6.03
C VAL A 256 0.26 -47.49 -7.48
N VAL A 257 -0.44 -46.42 -7.88
CA VAL A 257 -0.31 -45.83 -9.22
C VAL A 257 1.05 -45.15 -9.32
N ARG A 258 1.81 -45.53 -10.34
CA ARG A 258 3.10 -44.90 -10.67
C ARG A 258 2.91 -43.92 -11.81
N ASP A 259 3.25 -42.66 -11.61
CA ASP A 259 3.37 -41.68 -12.70
C ASP A 259 4.84 -41.32 -12.97
N ASP A 260 5.13 -40.76 -14.14
CA ASP A 260 6.42 -40.18 -14.47
C ASP A 260 6.22 -38.67 -14.67
N LEU A 261 6.48 -37.92 -13.60
CA LEU A 261 6.35 -36.46 -13.57
C LEU A 261 7.38 -35.76 -14.49
N ASN A 262 8.41 -36.46 -14.94
CA ASN A 262 9.42 -35.91 -15.86
C ASN A 262 9.05 -36.12 -17.33
N CYS A 263 8.03 -36.92 -17.63
CA CYS A 263 7.60 -37.18 -19.00
C CYS A 263 6.85 -35.98 -19.58
N ARG A 264 7.51 -35.24 -20.49
CA ARG A 264 6.92 -34.07 -21.19
C ARG A 264 6.25 -34.41 -22.52
N LYS A 265 5.96 -35.68 -22.78
CA LYS A 265 5.35 -36.10 -24.05
C LYS A 265 3.89 -35.63 -24.09
N ALA A 266 3.51 -34.94 -25.17
CA ALA A 266 2.14 -34.52 -25.37
C ALA A 266 1.19 -35.72 -25.37
N GLY A 267 0.10 -35.63 -24.58
CA GLY A 267 -0.86 -36.73 -24.42
C GLY A 267 -0.39 -37.88 -23.52
N TRP A 268 0.71 -37.70 -22.78
CA TRP A 268 1.11 -38.63 -21.72
C TRP A 268 0.06 -38.69 -20.61
N SER A 269 -0.16 -39.89 -20.09
CA SER A 269 -1.01 -40.15 -18.93
C SER A 269 -0.51 -41.42 -18.25
N PHE A 270 -0.53 -41.48 -16.92
CA PHE A 270 -0.19 -42.67 -16.16
C PHE A 270 -1.02 -43.91 -16.55
N LEU A 271 -2.19 -43.72 -17.18
CA LEU A 271 -3.02 -44.80 -17.71
C LEU A 271 -2.29 -45.62 -18.80
N GLN A 272 -1.31 -45.02 -19.49
CA GLN A 272 -0.53 -45.68 -20.54
C GLN A 272 0.64 -46.50 -20.00
N LYS A 273 0.94 -46.41 -18.69
CA LYS A 273 2.02 -47.20 -18.10
C LYS A 273 1.59 -48.66 -17.89
N PRO A 274 2.32 -49.64 -18.45
CA PRO A 274 1.98 -51.05 -18.30
C PRO A 274 2.03 -51.52 -16.84
N GLU A 275 2.86 -50.88 -15.99
CA GLU A 275 2.98 -51.22 -14.57
C GLU A 275 1.70 -50.95 -13.78
N ASN A 276 0.88 -49.99 -14.22
CA ASN A 276 -0.37 -49.61 -13.55
C ASN A 276 -1.53 -50.55 -13.89
N LYS A 277 -1.41 -51.39 -14.94
CA LYS A 277 -2.47 -52.31 -15.39
C LYS A 277 -3.82 -51.62 -15.68
N LEU A 278 -3.77 -50.38 -16.17
CA LEU A 278 -4.93 -49.53 -16.48
C LEU A 278 -5.16 -49.34 -17.99
N SER A 279 -4.76 -50.31 -18.83
CA SER A 279 -4.89 -50.21 -20.30
C SER A 279 -6.31 -49.93 -20.77
N ASP A 280 -7.29 -50.52 -20.09
CA ASP A 280 -8.71 -50.48 -20.49
C ASP A 280 -9.43 -49.25 -19.88
N ALA A 281 -8.78 -48.56 -18.94
CA ALA A 281 -9.35 -47.40 -18.25
C ALA A 281 -9.63 -46.25 -19.22
N ARG A 282 -8.82 -46.08 -20.26
CA ARG A 282 -9.05 -45.04 -21.27
C ARG A 282 -10.37 -45.26 -22.03
N GLU A 283 -10.63 -46.49 -22.45
CA GLU A 283 -11.88 -46.83 -23.16
C GLU A 283 -13.09 -46.69 -22.22
N MET A 284 -12.95 -47.13 -20.97
CA MET A 284 -13.95 -46.93 -19.92
C MET A 284 -14.31 -45.46 -19.73
N LEU A 285 -13.31 -44.56 -19.63
CA LEU A 285 -13.51 -43.12 -19.48
C LEU A 285 -14.21 -42.50 -20.70
N ILE A 286 -13.83 -42.92 -21.92
CA ILE A 286 -14.49 -42.45 -23.15
C ILE A 286 -15.96 -42.91 -23.18
N ASN A 287 -16.22 -44.18 -22.87
CA ASN A 287 -17.59 -44.71 -22.80
C ASN A 287 -18.41 -44.01 -21.72
N LYS A 288 -17.80 -43.67 -20.58
CA LYS A 288 -18.44 -42.89 -19.52
C LYS A 288 -18.81 -41.49 -20.02
N LEU A 289 -17.90 -40.78 -20.70
CA LEU A 289 -18.19 -39.47 -21.29
C LEU A 289 -19.33 -39.54 -22.32
N LEU A 290 -19.34 -40.56 -23.18
CA LEU A 290 -20.39 -40.74 -24.20
C LEU A 290 -21.77 -41.05 -23.61
N THR A 291 -21.83 -41.71 -22.46
CA THR A 291 -23.08 -42.11 -21.79
C THR A 291 -23.55 -41.12 -20.72
N SER A 292 -22.70 -40.16 -20.35
CA SER A 292 -22.96 -39.20 -19.29
C SER A 292 -23.33 -37.82 -19.83
N GLN A 293 -23.76 -36.96 -18.92
CA GLN A 293 -24.10 -35.57 -19.16
C GLN A 293 -23.41 -34.71 -18.12
N PHE A 294 -22.97 -33.52 -18.52
CA PHE A 294 -22.32 -32.55 -17.66
C PHE A 294 -23.21 -31.32 -17.56
N ARG A 295 -23.61 -30.98 -16.33
CA ARG A 295 -24.54 -29.86 -16.04
C ARG A 295 -25.81 -29.90 -16.91
N GLY A 296 -26.36 -31.10 -17.10
CA GLY A 296 -27.58 -31.34 -17.87
C GLY A 296 -27.41 -31.35 -19.39
N LYS A 297 -26.18 -31.30 -19.92
CA LYS A 297 -25.89 -31.35 -21.37
C LYS A 297 -25.06 -32.59 -21.73
N PRO A 298 -25.39 -33.31 -22.81
CA PRO A 298 -24.59 -34.46 -23.24
C PRO A 298 -23.24 -34.02 -23.82
N PHE A 299 -22.23 -34.89 -23.70
CA PHE A 299 -20.90 -34.66 -24.31
C PHE A 299 -20.87 -34.92 -25.81
N ALA A 300 -21.72 -35.83 -26.30
CA ALA A 300 -21.80 -36.17 -27.71
C ALA A 300 -23.25 -36.41 -28.13
N THR A 301 -23.52 -36.10 -29.39
CA THR A 301 -24.69 -36.59 -30.13
C THR A 301 -24.27 -37.82 -30.96
N ALA A 302 -25.22 -38.54 -31.56
CA ALA A 302 -25.02 -39.85 -32.20
C ALA A 302 -23.82 -39.96 -33.19
N SER A 303 -23.23 -38.85 -33.63
CA SER A 303 -22.05 -38.83 -34.51
C SER A 303 -20.99 -37.78 -34.18
N HIS A 304 -21.21 -36.84 -33.25
CA HIS A 304 -20.30 -35.71 -33.02
C HIS A 304 -20.24 -35.29 -31.55
N TRP A 305 -19.04 -34.92 -31.08
CA TRP A 305 -18.84 -34.27 -29.78
C TRP A 305 -19.49 -32.87 -29.75
N CYS A 306 -20.10 -32.50 -28.63
CA CYS A 306 -20.64 -31.18 -28.38
C CYS A 306 -19.50 -30.29 -27.82
N PRO A 307 -19.00 -29.30 -28.60
CA PRO A 307 -17.84 -28.51 -28.19
C PRO A 307 -18.07 -27.74 -26.90
N ASP A 308 -19.26 -27.16 -26.71
CA ASP A 308 -19.59 -26.35 -25.54
C ASP A 308 -19.53 -27.16 -24.24
N THR A 309 -20.10 -28.36 -24.23
CA THR A 309 -20.06 -29.26 -23.07
C THR A 309 -18.63 -29.72 -22.79
N CYS A 310 -17.87 -30.07 -23.84
CA CYS A 310 -16.48 -30.48 -23.71
C CYS A 310 -15.60 -29.37 -23.15
N LEU A 311 -15.75 -28.13 -23.65
CA LEU A 311 -15.03 -26.97 -23.15
C LEU A 311 -15.41 -26.64 -21.71
N ALA A 312 -16.69 -26.71 -21.35
CA ALA A 312 -17.13 -26.49 -19.98
C ALA A 312 -16.52 -27.51 -19.00
N TYR A 313 -16.43 -28.78 -19.40
CA TYR A 313 -15.78 -29.83 -18.61
C TYR A 313 -14.27 -29.62 -18.49
N LEU A 314 -13.59 -29.23 -19.57
CA LEU A 314 -12.16 -28.89 -19.53
C LEU A 314 -11.87 -27.67 -18.65
N ASN A 315 -12.74 -26.65 -18.69
CA ASN A 315 -12.63 -25.47 -17.83
C ASN A 315 -12.80 -25.84 -16.35
N LEU A 316 -13.72 -26.75 -16.01
CA LEU A 316 -13.81 -27.28 -14.66
C LEU A 316 -12.50 -27.97 -14.23
N GLY A 317 -11.84 -28.69 -15.13
CA GLY A 317 -10.50 -29.26 -14.87
C GLY A 317 -9.43 -28.21 -14.56
N LEU A 318 -9.47 -27.06 -15.23
CA LEU A 318 -8.57 -25.94 -14.91
C LEU A 318 -8.89 -25.34 -13.54
N ASP A 319 -10.18 -25.20 -13.19
CA ASP A 319 -10.60 -24.67 -11.90
C ASP A 319 -10.32 -25.65 -10.75
N LEU A 320 -10.45 -26.96 -11.00
CA LEU A 320 -10.01 -28.01 -10.08
C LEU A 320 -8.51 -27.89 -9.80
N ASN A 321 -7.67 -27.70 -10.82
CA ASN A 321 -6.24 -27.52 -10.62
C ASN A 321 -5.91 -26.29 -9.75
N LYS A 322 -6.59 -25.16 -9.95
CA LYS A 322 -6.41 -23.96 -9.12
C LYS A 322 -6.83 -24.21 -7.67
N SER A 323 -7.98 -24.87 -7.49
CA SER A 323 -8.55 -25.14 -6.17
C SER A 323 -7.71 -26.16 -5.40
N ALA A 324 -7.25 -27.22 -6.07
CA ALA A 324 -6.34 -28.22 -5.53
C ALA A 324 -5.00 -27.61 -5.13
N PHE A 325 -4.43 -26.71 -5.95
CA PHE A 325 -3.22 -25.98 -5.60
C PHE A 325 -3.41 -25.16 -4.31
N ALA A 326 -4.52 -24.42 -4.18
CA ALA A 326 -4.82 -23.66 -2.98
C ALA A 326 -5.01 -24.57 -1.75
N ALA A 327 -5.77 -25.66 -1.89
CA ALA A 327 -5.98 -26.61 -0.80
C ALA A 327 -4.67 -27.27 -0.34
N LEU A 328 -3.77 -27.63 -1.28
CA LEU A 328 -2.45 -28.19 -0.97
C LEU A 328 -1.56 -27.21 -0.20
N GLN A 329 -1.56 -25.93 -0.57
CA GLN A 329 -0.76 -24.91 0.14
C GLN A 329 -1.30 -24.60 1.54
N ILE A 330 -2.62 -24.67 1.75
CA ILE A 330 -3.23 -24.43 3.07
C ILE A 330 -3.08 -25.66 3.98
N SER A 331 -3.10 -26.87 3.41
CA SER A 331 -2.99 -28.15 4.14
C SER A 331 -1.55 -28.58 4.41
N GLY A 332 -0.62 -28.24 3.51
CA GLY A 332 0.80 -28.57 3.62
C GLY A 332 1.51 -27.63 4.59
N GLY A 333 1.77 -28.09 5.81
CA GLY A 333 2.69 -27.42 6.72
C GLY A 333 4.09 -27.32 6.11
N LEU A 334 4.54 -26.08 5.87
CA LEU A 334 5.83 -25.64 5.31
C LEU A 334 6.13 -26.11 3.87
N PRO A 335 6.16 -25.22 2.85
CA PRO A 335 7.04 -25.45 1.71
C PRO A 335 8.46 -25.62 2.27
N GLY A 336 9.16 -26.66 1.82
CA GLY A 336 10.53 -26.96 2.27
C GLY A 336 11.36 -25.68 2.20
N ARG A 337 11.85 -25.22 3.35
CA ARG A 337 12.82 -24.12 3.40
C ARG A 337 13.97 -24.53 2.48
N GLY A 338 14.17 -23.79 1.39
CA GLY A 338 15.42 -23.86 0.66
C GLY A 338 16.56 -23.60 1.64
N SER A 339 17.72 -24.23 1.41
CA SER A 339 18.92 -23.94 2.19
C SER A 339 19.23 -22.45 2.09
N GLU A 340 19.22 -21.76 3.24
CA GLU A 340 19.86 -20.45 3.41
C GLU A 340 21.35 -20.51 3.12
#